data_AF-A0A7K0J7V5-F1
#
_entry.id   AF-A0A7K0J7V5-F1
#
_cell.length_a   1.000
_cell.length_b   1.000
_cell.length_c   1.000
_cell.angle_alpha   90.00
_cell.angle_beta   90.00
_cell.angle_gamma   90.00
#
_symmetry.space_group_name_H-M   'P 1'
#
loop_
_entity.id
_entity.type
_entity.pdbx_description
1 polymer ?
#
loop_
_entity_poly.entity_id
_entity_poly.type
_entity_poly.pdbx_seq_one_letter_code
_entity_poly.pdbx_strand_id
1 'polypeptide(L)'
;MTSGDTTIRVTGLRSTLRDLQRAGADAEDMKTLMHQLGSIVATAAQPLARHHTGAMASSIRPGRGKTKAVIRAGGARVPYAGVQHYGWPRHHISPNPFLVDAINATRPRVLAQLDKGLVDLIGKRHFDIK
;
A
#
# COMPACT_ATOMS: atom_id res chain seq x y z
N MET A 1 16.48 -9.14 -21.83
CA MET A 1 15.51 -8.03 -21.94
C MET A 1 15.04 -7.71 -20.52
N THR A 2 15.77 -6.84 -19.81
CA THR A 2 15.48 -6.51 -18.41
C THR A 2 14.64 -5.24 -18.41
N SER A 3 13.34 -5.38 -18.14
CA SER A 3 12.40 -4.25 -18.09
C SER A 3 12.90 -3.27 -17.02
N GLY A 4 13.30 -2.08 -17.45
CA GLY A 4 13.82 -1.03 -16.58
C GLY A 4 12.80 -0.61 -15.53
N ASP A 5 13.30 -0.15 -14.39
CA ASP A 5 12.53 0.43 -13.30
C ASP A 5 11.75 1.65 -13.79
N THR A 6 10.53 1.43 -14.27
CA THR A 6 9.63 2.51 -14.70
C THR A 6 9.12 3.24 -13.47
N THR A 7 9.79 4.34 -13.14
CA THR A 7 9.36 5.29 -12.12
C THR A 7 8.22 6.14 -12.71
N ILE A 8 6.98 5.91 -12.26
CA ILE A 8 5.83 6.73 -12.65
C ILE A 8 5.74 7.91 -11.68
N ARG A 9 6.02 9.12 -12.18
CA ARG A 9 5.79 10.37 -11.44
C ARG A 9 4.42 10.93 -11.82
N VAL A 10 3.49 10.92 -10.87
CA VAL A 10 2.19 11.59 -11.02
C VAL A 10 2.29 13.02 -10.48
N THR A 11 2.22 14.00 -11.38
CA THR A 11 2.20 15.42 -11.02
C THR A 11 0.79 15.84 -10.63
N GLY A 12 0.63 16.60 -9.55
CA GLY A 12 -0.68 17.17 -9.15
C GLY A 12 -1.56 16.26 -8.28
N LEU A 13 -1.17 15.03 -7.97
CA LEU A 13 -1.96 14.12 -7.12
C LEU A 13 -2.25 14.70 -5.72
N ARG A 14 -1.30 15.46 -5.15
CA ARG A 14 -1.50 16.08 -3.84
C ARG A 14 -2.48 17.24 -3.88
N SER A 15 -2.48 18.04 -4.95
CA SER A 15 -3.45 19.13 -5.12
C SER A 15 -4.84 18.57 -5.40
N THR A 16 -4.97 17.57 -6.27
CA THR A 16 -6.27 16.92 -6.54
C THR A 16 -6.86 16.29 -5.29
N LEU A 17 -6.08 15.55 -4.50
CA LEU A 17 -6.55 15.01 -3.21
C LEU A 17 -6.95 16.10 -2.22
N ARG A 18 -6.23 17.23 -2.18
CA ARG A 18 -6.57 18.37 -1.33
C ARG A 18 -7.88 19.03 -1.77
N ASP A 19 -8.08 19.18 -3.07
CA ASP A 19 -9.28 19.81 -3.62
C ASP A 19 -10.50 18.89 -3.48
N LEU A 20 -10.32 17.57 -3.64
CA LEU A 20 -11.33 16.56 -3.27
C LEU A 20 -11.70 16.66 -1.78
N GLN A 21 -10.71 16.81 -0.90
CA GLN A 21 -10.95 16.98 0.53
C GLN A 21 -11.69 18.29 0.84
N ARG A 22 -11.38 19.39 0.15
CA ARG A 22 -12.10 20.67 0.26
C ARG A 22 -13.52 20.60 -0.29
N ALA A 23 -13.73 19.85 -1.37
CA ALA A 23 -15.03 19.56 -1.96
C ALA A 23 -15.88 18.61 -1.09
N GLY A 24 -15.39 18.24 0.11
CA GLY A 24 -16.14 17.47 1.10
C GLY A 24 -16.05 15.96 0.92
N ALA A 25 -15.14 15.43 0.09
CA ALA A 25 -14.93 13.99 -0.01
C ALA A 25 -14.81 13.40 1.41
N ASP A 26 -15.67 12.41 1.72
CA ASP A 26 -15.73 11.86 3.06
C ASP A 26 -14.35 11.29 3.41
N ALA A 27 -13.80 11.77 4.52
CA ALA A 27 -12.52 11.32 5.01
C ALA A 27 -12.53 9.80 5.27
N GLU A 28 -13.69 9.22 5.57
CA GLU A 28 -13.87 7.78 5.72
C GLU A 28 -13.87 7.02 4.40
N ASP A 29 -14.50 7.55 3.36
CA ASP A 29 -14.47 6.97 2.02
C ASP A 29 -13.03 6.92 1.49
N MET A 30 -12.26 8.00 1.66
CA MET A 30 -10.86 8.03 1.27
C MET A 30 -9.98 7.09 2.10
N LYS A 31 -10.19 7.01 3.43
CA LYS A 31 -9.51 6.02 4.27
C LYS A 31 -9.82 4.59 3.83
N THR A 32 -11.05 4.34 3.40
CA THR A 32 -11.50 3.04 2.90
C THR A 32 -10.79 2.69 1.61
N LEU A 33 -10.72 3.62 0.65
CA LEU A 33 -9.94 3.44 -0.58
C LEU A 33 -8.47 3.13 -0.27
N MET A 34 -7.81 3.97 0.53
CA MET A 34 -6.39 3.77 0.87
C MET A 34 -6.13 2.45 1.63
N HIS A 35 -7.08 2.01 2.45
CA HIS A 35 -7.03 0.71 3.10
C HIS A 35 -7.14 -0.43 2.08
N GLN A 36 -8.08 -0.35 1.13
CA GLN A 36 -8.22 -1.35 0.06
C GLN A 36 -6.94 -1.46 -0.78
N LEU A 37 -6.33 -0.34 -1.14
CA LEU A 37 -5.04 -0.32 -1.84
C LEU A 37 -3.95 -1.03 -1.01
N GLY A 38 -3.85 -0.70 0.27
CA GLY A 38 -2.93 -1.37 1.19
C GLY A 38 -3.20 -2.87 1.33
N SER A 39 -4.47 -3.29 1.33
CA SER A 39 -4.86 -4.71 1.43
C SER A 39 -4.39 -5.51 0.24
N ILE A 40 -4.48 -4.98 -0.98
CA ILE A 40 -3.98 -5.65 -2.20
C ILE A 40 -2.51 -6.03 -2.04
N VAL A 41 -1.70 -5.07 -1.62
CA VAL A 41 -0.26 -5.28 -1.43
C VAL A 41 0.00 -6.19 -0.23
N ALA A 42 -0.72 -6.02 0.88
CA ALA A 42 -0.55 -6.84 2.08
C ALA A 42 -0.83 -8.32 1.80
N THR A 43 -1.90 -8.65 1.07
CA THR A 43 -2.23 -10.02 0.66
C THR A 43 -1.15 -10.61 -0.24
N ALA A 44 -0.56 -9.82 -1.13
CA ALA A 44 0.55 -10.28 -1.97
C ALA A 44 1.86 -10.45 -1.19
N ALA A 45 2.08 -9.64 -0.15
CA ALA A 45 3.29 -9.68 0.68
C ALA A 45 3.32 -10.83 1.69
N GLN A 46 2.16 -11.27 2.19
CA GLN A 46 2.03 -12.36 3.15
C GLN A 46 2.76 -13.65 2.72
N PRO A 47 2.53 -14.22 1.52
CA PRO A 47 3.21 -15.44 1.09
C PRO A 47 4.72 -15.24 0.86
N LEU A 48 5.18 -14.02 0.58
CA LEU A 48 6.60 -13.71 0.35
C LEU A 48 7.39 -13.56 1.66
N ALA A 49 6.71 -13.30 2.78
CA ALA A 49 7.34 -13.20 4.09
C ALA A 49 7.92 -14.54 4.56
N ARG A 50 8.87 -14.50 5.50
CA ARG A 50 9.41 -15.73 6.10
C ARG A 50 8.34 -16.45 6.94
N HIS A 51 8.15 -17.75 6.70
CA HIS A 51 7.05 -18.53 7.29
C HIS A 51 7.42 -19.49 8.43
N HIS A 52 8.57 -19.30 9.08
CA HIS A 52 9.00 -20.23 10.16
C HIS A 52 7.93 -20.48 11.23
N THR A 53 7.24 -19.42 11.68
CA THR A 53 6.18 -19.48 12.69
C THR A 53 4.86 -18.85 12.24
N GLY A 54 4.80 -18.31 11.01
CA GLY A 54 3.67 -17.53 10.50
C GLY A 54 3.47 -16.13 11.16
N ALA A 55 4.15 -15.83 12.26
CA ALA A 55 4.03 -14.56 12.98
C ALA A 55 4.42 -13.34 12.13
N MET A 56 5.37 -13.52 11.20
CA MET A 56 5.79 -12.46 10.29
C MET A 56 4.68 -12.13 9.28
N ALA A 57 4.13 -13.13 8.60
CA ALA A 57 3.03 -12.95 7.67
C ALA A 57 1.80 -12.33 8.34
N SER A 58 1.45 -12.78 9.55
CA SER A 58 0.31 -12.24 10.30
C SER A 58 0.53 -10.80 10.79
N SER A 59 1.78 -10.34 10.91
CA SER A 59 2.08 -8.95 11.27
C SER A 59 1.87 -7.95 10.13
N ILE A 60 1.78 -8.42 8.89
CA ILE A 60 1.60 -7.58 7.71
C ILE A 60 0.15 -7.11 7.66
N ARG A 61 -0.04 -5.80 7.83
CA ARG A 61 -1.36 -5.18 7.87
C ARG A 61 -1.43 -3.84 7.14
N PRO A 62 -2.52 -3.57 6.42
CA PRO A 62 -2.79 -2.25 5.87
C PRO A 62 -3.16 -1.25 6.98
N GLY A 63 -2.81 0.01 6.76
CA GLY A 63 -3.21 1.15 7.56
C GLY A 63 -4.28 1.99 6.84
N ARG A 64 -5.01 2.79 7.61
CA ARG A 64 -6.05 3.71 7.11
C ARG A 64 -5.50 5.12 7.05
N GLY A 65 -4.88 5.49 5.93
CA GLY A 65 -4.41 6.85 5.67
C GLY A 65 -5.43 7.65 4.86
N LYS A 66 -5.51 8.96 5.07
CA LYS A 66 -6.38 9.85 4.26
C LYS A 66 -5.75 10.25 2.92
N THR A 67 -4.42 10.21 2.81
CA THR A 67 -3.70 10.74 1.64
C THR A 67 -2.76 9.74 1.00
N LYS A 68 -2.48 8.63 1.69
CA LYS A 68 -1.57 7.58 1.23
C LYS A 68 -2.00 6.23 1.79
N ALA A 69 -1.81 5.19 1.00
CA ALA A 69 -1.86 3.82 1.47
C ALA A 69 -0.60 3.55 2.32
N VAL A 70 -0.80 2.98 3.51
CA VAL A 70 0.30 2.63 4.43
C VAL A 70 0.21 1.14 4.70
N ILE A 71 1.36 0.47 4.68
CA ILE A 71 1.46 -0.94 5.03
C ILE A 71 2.47 -1.03 6.17
N ARG A 72 2.14 -1.82 7.18
CA ARG A 72 3.01 -2.08 8.33
C ARG A 72 3.32 -3.56 8.36
N ALA A 73 4.58 -3.89 8.60
CA ALA A 73 5.03 -5.25 8.85
C ALA A 73 5.89 -5.24 10.12
N GLY A 74 5.68 -6.22 10.98
CA GLY A 74 6.35 -6.32 12.28
C GLY A 74 5.59 -5.69 13.45
N GLY A 75 6.29 -5.56 14.57
CA GLY A 75 5.79 -5.00 15.82
C GLY A 75 6.55 -5.56 17.02
N ALA A 76 6.02 -5.36 18.23
CA ALA A 76 6.66 -5.86 19.45
C ALA A 76 6.90 -7.38 19.45
N ARG A 77 5.99 -8.15 18.83
CA ARG A 77 6.10 -9.61 18.69
C ARG A 77 7.01 -10.06 17.54
N VAL A 78 7.37 -9.16 16.63
CA VAL A 78 8.23 -9.44 15.48
C VAL A 78 9.24 -8.30 15.32
N PRO A 79 10.19 -8.16 16.28
CA PRO A 79 11.11 -7.03 16.33
C PRO A 79 12.10 -7.01 15.15
N TYR A 80 12.41 -8.19 14.60
CA TYR A 80 13.36 -8.35 13.50
C TYR A 80 12.72 -8.23 12.11
N ALA A 81 11.50 -7.71 11.99
CA ALA A 81 10.83 -7.61 10.69
C ALA A 81 11.63 -6.77 9.67
N GLY A 82 12.15 -5.61 10.09
CA GLY A 82 12.98 -4.76 9.23
C GLY A 82 14.31 -5.43 8.85
N VAL A 83 14.94 -6.11 9.80
CA VAL A 83 16.18 -6.89 9.58
C VAL A 83 15.94 -8.01 8.58
N GLN A 84 14.82 -8.74 8.68
CA GLN A 84 14.49 -9.79 7.72
C GLN A 84 14.21 -9.22 6.32
N HIS A 85 13.64 -8.00 6.25
CA HIS A 85 13.34 -7.34 4.98
C HIS A 85 14.59 -6.87 4.25
N TYR A 86 15.44 -6.09 4.93
CA TYR A 86 16.63 -5.46 4.34
C TYR A 86 17.91 -6.29 4.48
N GLY A 87 17.88 -7.35 5.29
CA GLY A 87 19.05 -8.16 5.61
C GLY A 87 19.89 -7.56 6.74
N TRP A 88 20.81 -8.38 7.25
CA TRP A 88 21.83 -7.98 8.23
C TRP A 88 23.13 -8.72 7.97
N PRO A 89 24.02 -8.15 7.12
CA PRO A 89 25.23 -8.84 6.67
C PRO A 89 26.16 -9.25 7.81
N ARG A 90 26.32 -8.39 8.83
CA ARG A 90 27.17 -8.67 10.01
C ARG A 90 26.73 -9.91 10.81
N HIS A 91 25.46 -10.30 10.69
CA HIS A 91 24.90 -11.48 11.36
C HIS A 91 24.51 -12.59 10.38
N HIS A 92 25.01 -12.53 9.13
CA HIS A 92 24.74 -13.52 8.08
C HIS A 92 23.25 -13.72 7.78
N ILE A 93 22.43 -12.67 7.94
CA ILE A 93 21.00 -12.71 7.63
C ILE A 93 20.80 -12.14 6.22
N SER A 94 20.44 -12.99 5.26
CA SER A 94 20.12 -12.57 3.91
C SER A 94 18.81 -11.76 3.85
N PRO A 95 18.74 -10.70 3.02
CA PRO A 95 17.51 -9.95 2.81
C PRO A 95 16.41 -10.82 2.20
N ASN A 96 15.17 -10.60 2.65
CA ASN A 96 13.97 -11.05 1.98
C ASN A 96 13.09 -9.81 1.72
N PRO A 97 13.18 -9.18 0.55
CA PRO A 97 12.50 -7.92 0.25
C PRO A 97 10.98 -8.05 -0.02
N PHE A 98 10.26 -8.86 0.77
CA PHE A 98 8.86 -9.22 0.57
C PHE A 98 7.87 -8.07 0.30
N LEU A 99 8.02 -6.90 0.96
CA LEU A 99 7.16 -5.73 0.68
C LEU A 99 7.48 -5.07 -0.67
N VAL A 100 8.75 -4.97 -1.04
CA VAL A 100 9.18 -4.37 -2.30
C VAL A 100 8.73 -5.25 -3.45
N ASP A 101 8.94 -6.56 -3.32
CA ASP A 101 8.51 -7.54 -4.31
C ASP A 101 6.98 -7.53 -4.47
N ALA A 102 6.24 -7.47 -3.37
CA ALA A 102 4.78 -7.36 -3.41
C ALA A 102 4.29 -6.09 -4.10
N ILE A 103 4.91 -4.93 -3.82
CA ILE A 103 4.58 -3.66 -4.48
C ILE A 103 4.85 -3.76 -5.97
N ASN A 104 5.99 -4.33 -6.37
CA ASN A 104 6.34 -4.46 -7.78
C ASN A 104 5.37 -5.39 -8.52
N ALA A 105 5.00 -6.52 -7.91
CA ALA A 105 4.04 -7.46 -8.48
C ALA A 105 2.62 -6.87 -8.59
N THR A 106 2.21 -6.05 -7.62
CA THR A 106 0.84 -5.51 -7.56
C THR A 106 0.67 -4.11 -8.11
N ARG A 107 1.76 -3.45 -8.55
CA ARG A 107 1.77 -2.06 -9.02
C ARG A 107 0.66 -1.74 -10.03
N PRO A 108 0.43 -2.52 -11.10
CA PRO A 108 -0.62 -2.21 -12.07
C PRO A 108 -2.03 -2.25 -11.45
N ARG A 109 -2.26 -3.25 -10.58
CA ARG A 109 -3.55 -3.45 -9.91
C ARG A 109 -3.85 -2.35 -8.90
N VAL A 110 -2.84 -1.90 -8.15
CA VAL A 110 -2.98 -0.80 -7.19
C VAL A 110 -3.32 0.51 -7.92
N LEU A 111 -2.66 0.79 -9.04
CA LEU A 111 -2.92 2.01 -9.82
C LEU A 111 -4.33 1.98 -10.44
N ALA A 112 -4.74 0.85 -11.02
CA ALA A 112 -6.09 0.69 -11.58
C ALA A 112 -7.18 0.84 -10.49
N GLN A 113 -6.94 0.29 -9.29
CA GLN A 113 -7.88 0.42 -8.18
C GLN A 113 -7.95 1.86 -7.64
N LEU A 114 -6.82 2.58 -7.62
CA LEU A 114 -6.78 3.98 -7.22
C LEU A 114 -7.60 4.84 -8.19
N ASP A 115 -7.38 4.65 -9.49
CA ASP A 115 -8.09 5.38 -10.55
C ASP A 115 -9.61 5.14 -10.46
N LYS A 116 -10.01 3.86 -10.45
CA LYS A 116 -11.42 3.48 -10.28
C LYS A 116 -12.02 4.08 -9.00
N GLY A 117 -11.32 3.95 -7.88
CA GLY A 117 -11.80 4.46 -6.60
C GLY A 117 -11.97 5.98 -6.59
N LEU A 118 -11.09 6.73 -7.27
CA LEU A 118 -11.26 8.18 -7.40
C LEU A 118 -12.46 8.54 -8.29
N VAL A 119 -12.65 7.84 -9.41
CA VAL A 119 -13.82 8.02 -10.29
C VAL A 119 -15.11 7.75 -9.54
N ASP A 120 -15.18 6.65 -8.79
CA ASP A 120 -16.37 6.28 -8.00
C ASP A 120 -16.70 7.35 -6.94
N LEU A 121 -15.68 7.91 -6.28
CA LEU A 121 -15.86 8.97 -5.27
C LEU A 121 -16.34 10.30 -5.87
N ILE A 122 -15.85 10.65 -7.06
CA ILE A 122 -16.31 11.82 -7.79
C ILE A 122 -17.75 11.60 -8.28
N GLY A 123 -18.02 10.44 -8.88
CA GLY A 123 -19.33 10.07 -9.39
C GLY A 123 -20.41 10.10 -8.32
N LYS A 124 -20.17 9.47 -7.16
CA LYS A 124 -21.09 9.45 -6.01
C LYS A 124 -21.55 10.85 -5.60
N ARG A 125 -20.67 11.85 -5.67
CA ARG A 125 -21.01 13.24 -5.31
C ARG A 125 -21.72 14.03 -6.40
N HIS A 126 -21.46 13.77 -7.67
CA HIS A 126 -22.18 14.43 -8.77
C HIS A 126 -23.68 14.08 -8.79
N PHE A 127 -24.08 12.93 -8.22
CA PHE A 127 -25.48 12.52 -8.10
C PHE A 127 -26.19 12.97 -6.80
N ASP A 128 -25.45 13.49 -5.81
CA ASP A 128 -25.98 13.95 -4.52
C ASP A 128 -26.31 15.46 -4.48
N ILE A 129 -26.15 16.17 -5.60
CA ILE A 129 -26.62 17.55 -5.74
C ILE A 129 -28.10 17.50 -6.14
N LYS A 130 -28.98 17.49 -5.14
CA LYS A 130 -30.41 17.75 -5.28
C LYS A 130 -30.80 18.93 -4.41
#